data_AF-A0A6I9XXS7-F1
#
_entry.id   AF-A0A6I9XXS7-F1
#
_cell.length_a   1.000
_cell.length_b   1.000
_cell.length_c   1.000
_cell.angle_alpha   90.00
_cell.angle_beta   90.00
_cell.angle_gamma   90.00
#
_symmetry.space_group_name_H-M   'P 1'
#
loop_
_entity.id
_entity.type
_entity.pdbx_description
1 polymer ?
#
loop_
_entity_poly.entity_id
_entity_poly.type
_entity_poly.pdbx_seq_one_letter_code
_entity_poly.pdbx_strand_id
1 'polypeptide(L)'
;MSARFRIGMSLAQACQDLGYQGEVGYQTFLYSNEPEIRRLLLFLVEKFPRDASEDANQPVGKSATLHRAIADAIKRQLAIPWVPPACRTPGLQLLQGSRLMKPFQAQQLILPQESDPFIGKVSPERREFFVKFLPPVSAQLPQPASLVPSLLELNMTELSAAQEWDSEWKSQGLGSRMTPEEYRQWKHQRLHHRLLDQLRQASRAGPSQQGTTNRELLQLLETFGAGHEQAGALAKGSRFTHTQHLAYKQDAEIPTQVETLPNSRTSEQEFRENQAAELENLEGELSHLIAQIEELEGQMSTLGLTLTQVEGEVRQQQMGVTEQEQILRVKGRTVELLPDAENNMAKLQVLVESSAQRVIQLAAQWEKHRVPLIQEFRELKALHDSKEMESSQRLLEIRELHERIRLAADETKRKDDLYKQLLVEVESLPKDISRSAYTQRILEIVGNICKQKEEITKILHDTKELQKEINSLAGKLDRTFAVTDELVFKVMAGGSEEGRALKGQIEEANVFPLSLSAGCQAG
;
A
#
# COMPACT_ATOMS: atom_id res chain seq x y z
N MET A 1 -25.12 -10.21 -33.99
CA MET A 1 -26.54 -10.43 -34.31
C MET A 1 -27.48 -10.35 -33.09
N SER A 2 -27.12 -10.89 -31.91
CA SER A 2 -28.05 -10.89 -30.74
C SER A 2 -28.36 -9.53 -30.11
N ALA A 3 -27.50 -8.51 -30.29
CA ALA A 3 -27.77 -7.15 -29.79
C ALA A 3 -28.91 -6.47 -30.54
N ARG A 4 -28.94 -6.59 -31.87
CA ARG A 4 -29.98 -5.98 -32.74
C ARG A 4 -31.36 -6.60 -32.49
N PHE A 5 -31.41 -7.91 -32.30
CA PHE A 5 -32.63 -8.62 -31.92
C PHE A 5 -33.18 -8.16 -30.56
N ARG A 6 -32.32 -8.07 -29.54
CA ARG A 6 -32.72 -7.60 -28.20
C ARG A 6 -33.25 -6.17 -28.22
N ILE A 7 -32.60 -5.28 -28.97
CA ILE A 7 -33.06 -3.89 -29.12
C ILE A 7 -34.39 -3.83 -29.88
N GLY A 8 -34.52 -4.57 -30.98
CA GLY A 8 -35.77 -4.62 -31.76
C GLY A 8 -36.95 -5.17 -30.95
N MET A 9 -36.70 -6.18 -30.10
CA MET A 9 -37.74 -6.74 -29.22
C MET A 9 -38.12 -5.76 -28.10
N SER A 10 -37.14 -5.06 -27.52
CA SER A 10 -37.38 -4.03 -26.49
C SER A 10 -38.21 -2.87 -27.05
N LEU A 11 -37.89 -2.40 -28.27
CA LEU A 11 -38.67 -1.36 -28.95
C LEU A 11 -40.10 -1.81 -29.25
N ALA A 12 -40.28 -3.07 -29.67
CA ALA A 12 -41.60 -3.63 -29.93
C ALA A 12 -42.45 -3.70 -28.65
N GLN A 13 -41.87 -4.18 -27.55
CA GLN A 13 -42.54 -4.24 -26.25
C GLN A 13 -42.94 -2.85 -25.77
N ALA A 14 -42.04 -1.87 -25.85
CA ALA A 14 -42.35 -0.49 -25.45
C ALA A 14 -43.51 0.12 -26.27
N CYS A 15 -43.60 -0.19 -27.57
CA CYS A 15 -44.72 0.25 -28.40
C CYS A 15 -46.05 -0.43 -28.03
N GLN A 16 -46.01 -1.72 -27.66
CA GLN A 16 -47.18 -2.46 -27.20
C GLN A 16 -47.65 -1.97 -25.82
N ASP A 17 -46.72 -1.70 -24.90
CA ASP A 17 -47.02 -1.15 -23.57
C ASP A 17 -47.66 0.25 -23.65
N LEU A 18 -47.30 1.04 -24.68
CA LEU A 18 -47.94 2.32 -25.00
C LEU A 18 -49.36 2.16 -25.59
N GLY A 19 -49.81 0.94 -25.86
CA GLY A 19 -51.15 0.61 -26.33
C GLY A 19 -51.29 0.56 -27.85
N TYR A 20 -50.20 0.33 -28.60
CA TYR A 20 -50.30 0.13 -30.05
C TYR A 20 -51.02 -1.18 -30.37
N GLN A 21 -52.09 -1.12 -31.18
CA GLN A 21 -52.95 -2.27 -31.47
C GLN A 21 -52.49 -3.14 -32.65
N GLY A 22 -51.44 -2.75 -33.37
CA GLY A 22 -50.88 -3.57 -34.46
C GLY A 22 -49.87 -4.61 -33.95
N GLU A 23 -49.69 -5.70 -34.70
CA GLU A 23 -48.61 -6.67 -34.44
C GLU A 23 -47.25 -6.00 -34.68
N VAL A 24 -46.49 -5.77 -33.61
CA VAL A 24 -45.13 -5.20 -33.68
C VAL A 24 -44.17 -6.16 -33.02
N GLY A 25 -43.10 -6.52 -33.73
CA GLY A 25 -42.03 -7.38 -33.22
C GLY A 25 -40.66 -6.88 -33.65
N TYR A 26 -39.61 -7.63 -33.29
CA TYR A 26 -38.24 -7.30 -33.72
C TYR A 26 -38.11 -7.22 -35.26
N GLN A 27 -38.93 -7.99 -35.99
CA GLN A 27 -38.95 -8.01 -37.45
C GLN A 27 -39.43 -6.68 -38.03
N THR A 28 -40.38 -6.00 -37.40
CA THR A 28 -40.91 -4.71 -37.85
C THR A 28 -39.83 -3.62 -37.92
N PHE A 29 -38.81 -3.70 -37.06
CA PHE A 29 -37.70 -2.74 -37.02
C PHE A 29 -36.47 -3.19 -37.83
N LEU A 30 -36.27 -4.51 -37.97
CA LEU A 30 -35.12 -5.08 -38.67
C LEU A 30 -35.39 -5.32 -40.17
N TYR A 31 -36.65 -5.51 -40.53
CA TYR A 31 -37.17 -5.80 -41.88
C TYR A 31 -38.43 -4.96 -42.13
N SER A 32 -38.22 -3.65 -42.05
CA SER A 32 -39.23 -2.60 -42.14
C SER A 32 -40.07 -2.64 -43.41
N ASN A 33 -41.40 -2.59 -43.27
CA ASN A 33 -42.34 -2.31 -44.35
C ASN A 33 -42.87 -0.87 -44.20
N GLU A 34 -42.79 -0.06 -45.25
CA GLU A 34 -43.14 1.37 -45.23
C GLU A 34 -44.55 1.68 -44.65
N PRO A 35 -45.64 1.00 -45.07
CA PRO A 35 -46.97 1.25 -44.52
C PRO A 35 -47.07 0.93 -43.02
N GLU A 36 -46.38 -0.11 -42.54
CA GLU A 36 -46.42 -0.53 -41.14
C GLU A 36 -45.64 0.44 -40.25
N ILE A 37 -44.44 0.84 -40.68
CA ILE A 37 -43.64 1.84 -39.95
C ILE A 37 -44.32 3.20 -39.95
N ARG A 38 -44.96 3.61 -41.05
CA ARG A 38 -45.68 4.88 -41.09
C ARG A 38 -46.84 4.91 -40.09
N ARG A 39 -47.61 3.82 -39.96
CA ARG A 39 -48.69 3.71 -38.96
C ARG A 39 -48.13 3.75 -37.53
N LEU A 40 -47.04 3.03 -37.29
CA LEU A 40 -46.35 3.03 -36.00
C LEU A 40 -45.83 4.43 -35.63
N LEU A 41 -45.19 5.13 -36.57
CA LEU A 41 -44.67 6.48 -36.36
C LEU A 41 -45.79 7.50 -36.15
N LEU A 42 -46.89 7.40 -36.91
CA LEU A 42 -48.06 8.27 -36.69
C LEU A 42 -48.64 8.09 -35.30
N PHE A 43 -48.79 6.85 -34.84
CA PHE A 43 -49.21 6.56 -33.47
C PHE A 43 -48.24 7.16 -32.43
N LEU A 44 -46.93 6.97 -32.61
CA LEU A 44 -45.93 7.49 -31.67
C LEU A 44 -45.92 9.03 -31.65
N VAL A 45 -46.11 9.68 -32.80
CA VAL A 45 -46.21 11.15 -32.90
C VAL A 45 -47.50 11.67 -32.24
N GLU A 46 -48.62 10.95 -32.36
CA GLU A 46 -49.86 11.29 -31.65
C GLU A 46 -49.74 11.14 -30.13
N LYS A 47 -48.91 10.20 -29.66
CA LYS A 47 -48.61 10.01 -28.24
C LYS A 47 -47.49 10.90 -27.72
N PHE A 48 -46.79 11.61 -28.60
CA PHE A 48 -45.80 12.59 -28.17
C PHE A 48 -46.53 13.75 -27.49
N PRO A 49 -46.07 14.22 -26.32
CA PRO A 49 -46.59 15.45 -25.76
C PRO A 49 -46.38 16.54 -26.81
N ARG A 50 -47.46 17.04 -27.40
CA ARG A 50 -47.38 18.22 -28.27
C ARG A 50 -46.73 19.29 -27.41
N ASP A 51 -45.64 19.88 -27.91
CA ASP A 51 -45.01 21.03 -27.28
C ASP A 51 -46.15 21.97 -26.87
N ALA A 52 -46.21 22.26 -25.57
CA ALA A 52 -47.14 23.18 -24.96
C ALA A 52 -46.94 24.55 -25.61
N SER A 53 -47.51 24.69 -26.80
CA SER A 53 -47.64 25.90 -27.55
C SER A 53 -48.72 26.68 -26.81
N GLU A 54 -48.23 27.60 -25.98
CA GLU A 54 -48.96 28.77 -25.56
C GLU A 54 -50.29 28.57 -24.83
N ASP A 55 -50.29 27.85 -23.71
CA ASP A 55 -51.26 28.14 -22.64
C ASP A 55 -50.69 29.26 -21.76
N ALA A 56 -50.76 30.49 -22.27
CA ALA A 56 -50.36 31.71 -21.57
C ALA A 56 -51.28 32.09 -20.38
N ASN A 57 -52.38 31.34 -20.13
CA ASN A 57 -53.46 31.79 -19.25
C ASN A 57 -53.91 30.78 -18.18
N GLN A 58 -53.05 29.88 -17.71
CA GLN A 58 -53.30 29.14 -16.45
C GLN A 58 -52.33 29.56 -15.35
N PRO A 59 -52.78 29.65 -14.08
CA PRO A 59 -51.91 29.99 -12.97
C PRO A 59 -50.96 28.82 -12.71
N VAL A 60 -49.82 28.85 -13.41
CA VAL A 60 -48.77 27.84 -13.30
C VAL A 60 -48.23 27.87 -11.87
N GLY A 61 -48.41 26.77 -11.14
CA GLY A 61 -47.93 26.65 -9.76
C GLY A 61 -46.45 27.04 -9.63
N LYS A 62 -46.04 27.54 -8.46
CA LYS A 62 -44.68 28.05 -8.19
C LYS A 62 -43.57 27.08 -8.63
N SER A 63 -43.80 25.78 -8.50
CA SER A 63 -42.91 24.70 -8.96
C SER A 63 -42.72 24.68 -10.48
N ALA A 64 -43.79 24.79 -11.26
CA ALA A 64 -43.69 24.75 -12.71
C ALA A 64 -43.10 26.05 -13.29
N THR A 65 -43.27 27.18 -12.60
CA THR A 65 -42.56 28.43 -12.92
C THR A 65 -41.06 28.28 -12.68
N LEU A 66 -40.66 27.65 -11.57
CA LEU A 66 -39.26 27.35 -11.27
C LEU A 66 -38.66 26.39 -12.30
N HIS A 67 -39.35 25.30 -12.65
CA HIS A 67 -38.86 24.35 -13.65
C HIS A 67 -38.68 25.01 -15.03
N ARG A 68 -39.61 25.90 -15.43
CA ARG A 68 -39.47 26.68 -16.67
C ARG A 68 -38.28 27.63 -16.60
N ALA A 69 -38.09 28.33 -15.49
CA ALA A 69 -36.92 29.20 -15.29
C ALA A 69 -35.59 28.42 -15.31
N ILE A 70 -35.55 27.21 -14.73
CA ILE A 70 -34.38 26.31 -14.79
C ILE A 70 -34.13 25.85 -16.22
N ALA A 71 -35.17 25.37 -16.92
CA ALA A 71 -35.06 24.92 -18.30
C ALA A 71 -34.55 26.05 -19.22
N ASP A 72 -35.07 27.26 -19.06
CA ASP A 72 -34.62 28.44 -19.81
C ASP A 72 -33.17 28.81 -19.46
N ALA A 73 -32.77 28.70 -18.19
CA ALA A 73 -31.39 28.95 -17.78
C ALA A 73 -30.42 27.92 -18.38
N ILE A 74 -30.77 26.64 -18.35
CA ILE A 74 -29.98 25.56 -18.97
C ILE A 74 -29.90 25.77 -20.48
N LYS A 75 -31.02 26.08 -21.15
CA LYS A 75 -31.05 26.35 -22.59
C LYS A 75 -30.17 27.55 -22.96
N ARG A 76 -30.19 28.63 -22.15
CA ARG A 76 -29.29 29.78 -22.33
C ARG A 76 -27.83 29.40 -22.13
N GLN A 77 -27.49 28.58 -21.13
CA GLN A 77 -26.11 28.14 -20.90
C GLN A 77 -25.59 27.22 -22.01
N LEU A 78 -26.41 26.31 -22.51
CA LEU A 78 -26.06 25.39 -23.61
C LEU A 78 -25.94 26.10 -24.96
N ALA A 79 -26.61 27.23 -25.14
CA ALA A 79 -26.48 28.07 -26.34
C ALA A 79 -25.14 28.83 -26.40
N ILE A 80 -24.38 28.88 -25.30
CA ILE A 80 -23.07 29.52 -25.27
C ILE A 80 -22.05 28.57 -25.91
N PRO A 81 -21.30 29.01 -26.94
CA PRO A 81 -20.25 28.19 -27.53
C PRO A 81 -19.20 27.80 -26.48
N TRP A 82 -18.84 26.52 -26.43
CA TRP A 82 -17.68 26.11 -25.64
C TRP A 82 -16.41 26.56 -26.36
N VAL A 83 -15.56 27.29 -25.64
CA VAL A 83 -14.25 27.75 -26.12
C VAL A 83 -13.21 27.38 -25.06
N PRO A 84 -11.98 26.95 -25.44
CA PRO A 84 -10.92 26.67 -24.48
C PRO A 84 -10.68 27.85 -23.52
N PRO A 85 -10.35 27.62 -22.23
CA PRO A 85 -10.20 28.70 -21.24
C PRO A 85 -9.27 29.85 -21.67
N ALA A 86 -8.20 29.54 -22.41
CA ALA A 86 -7.24 30.51 -22.95
C ALA A 86 -7.83 31.44 -24.04
N CYS A 87 -8.92 31.03 -24.70
CA CYS A 87 -9.56 31.75 -25.80
C CYS A 87 -10.86 32.46 -25.36
N ARG A 88 -11.23 32.40 -24.08
CA ARG A 88 -12.48 32.98 -23.58
C ARG A 88 -12.34 34.48 -23.39
N THR A 89 -13.27 35.24 -23.96
CA THR A 89 -13.43 36.67 -23.66
C THR A 89 -13.88 36.88 -22.21
N PRO A 90 -13.66 38.07 -21.60
CA PRO A 90 -14.08 38.35 -20.22
C PRO A 90 -15.56 38.07 -19.94
N GLY A 91 -16.44 38.30 -20.92
CA GLY A 91 -17.86 37.98 -20.83
C GLY A 91 -18.13 36.48 -20.75
N LEU A 92 -17.44 35.68 -21.58
CA LEU A 92 -17.54 34.22 -21.54
C LEU A 92 -16.92 33.63 -20.25
N GLN A 93 -15.86 34.25 -19.72
CA GLN A 93 -15.27 33.84 -18.45
C GLN A 93 -16.22 34.02 -17.26
N LEU A 94 -17.04 35.08 -17.28
CA LEU A 94 -18.07 35.30 -16.27
C LEU A 94 -19.22 34.30 -16.41
N LEU A 95 -19.70 34.09 -17.63
CA LEU A 95 -20.83 33.19 -17.91
C LEU A 95 -20.49 31.70 -17.67
N GLN A 96 -19.25 31.30 -17.91
CA GLN A 96 -18.79 29.91 -17.75
C GLN A 96 -18.00 29.69 -16.44
N GLY A 97 -18.02 30.66 -15.52
CA GLY A 97 -17.40 30.52 -14.19
C GLY A 97 -15.87 30.38 -14.19
N SER A 98 -15.19 30.68 -15.29
CA SER A 98 -13.73 30.51 -15.41
C SER A 98 -12.92 31.75 -15.05
N ARG A 99 -13.56 32.83 -14.59
CA ARG A 99 -12.89 34.09 -14.20
C ARG A 99 -11.86 33.93 -13.08
N LEU A 100 -11.96 32.86 -12.28
CA LEU A 100 -11.06 32.56 -11.16
C LEU A 100 -10.11 31.38 -11.44
N MET A 101 -10.09 30.85 -12.66
CA MET A 101 -9.18 29.76 -13.02
C MET A 101 -7.74 30.29 -13.09
N LYS A 102 -6.88 29.80 -12.19
CA LYS A 102 -5.43 29.98 -12.29
C LYS A 102 -4.84 28.80 -13.05
N PRO A 103 -3.81 29.01 -13.88
CA PRO A 103 -3.10 27.90 -14.52
C PRO A 103 -2.53 26.98 -13.44
N PHE A 104 -2.78 25.67 -13.57
CA PHE A 104 -2.14 24.68 -12.73
C PHE A 104 -0.70 24.52 -13.21
N GLN A 105 0.25 25.05 -12.45
CA GLN A 105 1.67 24.94 -12.75
C GLN A 105 2.38 24.38 -11.52
N ALA A 106 2.68 23.08 -11.58
CA ALA A 106 3.53 22.41 -10.61
C ALA A 106 5.00 22.54 -11.01
N GLN A 107 5.86 22.63 -10.01
CA GLN A 107 7.31 22.62 -10.12
C GLN A 107 7.88 21.63 -9.10
N GLN A 108 9.05 21.08 -9.38
CA GLN A 108 9.66 20.10 -8.51
C GLN A 108 10.07 20.73 -7.18
N LEU A 109 9.62 20.15 -6.07
CA LEU A 109 10.01 20.52 -4.72
C LEU A 109 11.05 19.53 -4.19
N ILE A 110 11.98 20.04 -3.37
CA ILE A 110 12.99 19.22 -2.71
C ILE A 110 12.67 19.19 -1.22
N LEU A 111 12.26 18.02 -0.73
CA LEU A 111 12.08 17.77 0.70
C LEU A 111 13.28 17.00 1.26
N PRO A 112 13.73 17.31 2.49
CA PRO A 112 14.67 16.46 3.20
C PRO A 112 14.09 15.05 3.36
N GLN A 113 14.72 14.05 2.74
CA GLN A 113 14.40 12.65 2.95
C GLN A 113 15.44 12.03 3.90
N GLU A 114 14.99 11.20 4.85
CA GLU A 114 15.88 10.52 5.80
C GLU A 114 16.58 9.29 5.21
N SER A 115 15.94 8.67 4.21
CA SER A 115 16.40 7.49 3.50
C SER A 115 15.96 7.52 2.04
N ASP A 116 16.86 7.15 1.13
CA ASP A 116 16.57 6.95 -0.29
C ASP A 116 16.17 5.47 -0.51
N PRO A 117 15.03 5.18 -1.16
CA PRO A 117 14.59 3.81 -1.43
C PRO A 117 15.59 2.94 -2.20
N PHE A 118 16.54 3.55 -2.92
CA PHE A 118 17.52 2.88 -3.77
C PHE A 118 18.94 2.94 -3.20
N ILE A 119 19.31 4.06 -2.57
CA ILE A 119 20.67 4.30 -2.07
C ILE A 119 20.78 3.99 -0.56
N GLY A 120 19.66 3.84 0.14
CA GLY A 120 19.62 3.56 1.57
C GLY A 120 19.83 4.83 2.40
N LYS A 121 20.80 4.82 3.33
CA LYS A 121 21.06 5.98 4.20
C LYS A 121 21.60 7.15 3.38
N VAL A 122 20.98 8.31 3.55
CA VAL A 122 21.44 9.56 2.92
C VAL A 122 22.86 9.91 3.38
N SER A 123 23.72 10.26 2.42
CA SER A 123 25.13 10.61 2.69
C SER A 123 25.24 11.84 3.61
N PRO A 124 26.31 11.95 4.41
CA PRO A 124 26.48 13.05 5.34
C PRO A 124 26.53 14.42 4.64
N GLU A 125 27.10 14.50 3.43
CA GLU A 125 27.17 15.71 2.62
C GLU A 125 25.79 16.19 2.18
N ARG A 126 24.90 15.25 1.83
CA ARG A 126 23.52 15.57 1.41
C ARG A 126 22.67 16.01 2.60
N ARG A 127 22.93 15.49 3.81
CA ARG A 127 22.31 15.98 5.04
C ARG A 127 22.78 17.39 5.38
N GLU A 128 24.07 17.67 5.24
CA GLU A 128 24.61 19.01 5.42
C GLU A 128 23.99 20.01 4.43
N PHE A 129 23.79 19.59 3.18
CA PHE A 129 23.05 20.38 2.19
C PHE A 129 21.63 20.73 2.64
N PHE A 130 20.86 19.74 3.10
CA PHE A 130 19.50 19.97 3.58
C PHE A 130 19.41 20.92 4.78
N VAL A 131 20.42 20.90 5.65
CA VAL A 131 20.44 21.76 6.84
C VAL A 131 20.93 23.17 6.54
N LYS A 132 21.97 23.32 5.71
CA LYS A 132 22.65 24.61 5.51
C LYS A 132 22.19 25.39 4.28
N PHE A 133 21.78 24.70 3.22
CA PHE A 133 21.61 25.33 1.89
C PHE A 133 20.21 25.18 1.30
N LEU A 134 19.39 24.22 1.76
CA LEU A 134 18.04 24.03 1.24
C LEU A 134 17.08 25.10 1.81
N PRO A 135 16.46 25.95 0.96
CA PRO A 135 15.44 26.89 1.42
C PRO A 135 14.19 26.18 1.92
N PRO A 136 13.40 26.80 2.83
CA PRO A 136 12.09 26.27 3.21
C PRO A 136 11.20 26.15 1.96
N VAL A 137 10.26 25.19 1.97
CA VAL A 137 9.42 24.84 0.80
C VAL A 137 8.72 26.06 0.20
N SER A 138 8.27 27.01 1.04
CA SER A 138 7.64 28.26 0.60
C SER A 138 8.58 29.22 -0.15
N ALA A 139 9.89 29.06 0.00
CA ALA A 139 10.93 29.87 -0.64
C ALA A 139 11.67 29.14 -1.77
N GLN A 140 11.37 27.86 -2.02
CA GLN A 140 11.96 27.10 -3.14
C GLN A 140 11.37 27.50 -4.50
N LEU A 141 10.18 28.11 -4.50
CA LEU A 141 9.44 28.43 -5.72
C LEU A 141 9.48 29.94 -6.02
N PRO A 142 9.72 30.35 -7.29
CA PRO A 142 9.70 31.76 -7.68
C PRO A 142 8.33 32.44 -7.52
N GLN A 143 7.24 31.65 -7.57
CA GLN A 143 5.88 32.16 -7.53
C GLN A 143 5.09 31.50 -6.39
N PRO A 144 4.51 32.26 -5.44
CA PRO A 144 3.71 31.68 -4.36
C PRO A 144 2.48 30.90 -4.85
N ALA A 145 1.95 31.25 -6.03
CA ALA A 145 0.77 30.61 -6.60
C ALA A 145 1.02 29.16 -7.07
N SER A 146 2.28 28.78 -7.34
CA SER A 146 2.63 27.40 -7.73
C SER A 146 2.87 26.48 -6.54
N LEU A 147 2.93 27.00 -5.30
CA LEU A 147 3.18 26.20 -4.11
C LEU A 147 2.19 25.04 -3.94
N VAL A 148 0.89 25.36 -3.99
CA VAL A 148 -0.17 24.37 -3.82
C VAL A 148 -0.16 23.32 -4.96
N PRO A 149 -0.14 23.72 -6.25
CA PRO A 149 0.04 22.76 -7.35
C PRO A 149 1.26 21.86 -7.19
N SER A 150 2.42 22.41 -6.83
CA SER A 150 3.66 21.65 -6.65
C SER A 150 3.58 20.66 -5.49
N LEU A 151 2.96 21.04 -4.38
CA LEU A 151 2.73 20.14 -3.25
C LEU A 151 1.74 19.01 -3.58
N LEU A 152 0.68 19.33 -4.32
CA LEU A 152 -0.29 18.32 -4.78
C LEU A 152 0.38 17.35 -5.75
N GLU A 153 1.16 17.84 -6.71
CA GLU A 153 1.91 17.01 -7.64
C GLU A 153 2.90 16.10 -6.90
N LEU A 154 3.68 16.64 -5.95
CA LEU A 154 4.59 15.86 -5.13
C LEU A 154 3.87 14.72 -4.41
N ASN A 155 2.79 15.02 -3.68
CA ASN A 155 2.00 14.00 -2.99
C ASN A 155 1.41 12.97 -3.95
N MET A 156 0.89 13.41 -5.10
CA MET A 156 0.35 12.51 -6.12
C MET A 156 1.43 11.56 -6.66
N THR A 157 2.64 12.07 -6.92
CA THR A 157 3.77 11.24 -7.40
C THR A 157 4.25 10.24 -6.35
N GLU A 158 4.27 10.61 -5.07
CA GLU A 158 4.64 9.70 -3.98
C GLU A 158 3.58 8.60 -3.80
N LEU A 159 2.30 8.97 -3.81
CA LEU A 159 1.20 8.02 -3.72
C LEU A 159 1.14 7.08 -4.91
N SER A 160 1.31 7.58 -6.13
CA SER A 160 1.31 6.75 -7.34
C SER A 160 2.49 5.79 -7.32
N ALA A 161 3.70 6.26 -6.96
CA ALA A 161 4.87 5.40 -6.84
C ALA A 161 4.68 4.30 -5.78
N ALA A 162 4.06 4.61 -4.64
CA ALA A 162 3.74 3.63 -3.60
C ALA A 162 2.71 2.59 -4.09
N GLN A 163 1.65 3.02 -4.77
CA GLN A 163 0.64 2.12 -5.33
C GLN A 163 1.20 1.22 -6.42
N GLU A 164 1.99 1.78 -7.34
CA GLU A 164 2.67 1.03 -8.39
C GLU A 164 3.62 -0.01 -7.78
N TRP A 165 4.42 0.40 -6.79
CA TRP A 165 5.29 -0.50 -6.05
C TRP A 165 4.50 -1.64 -5.40
N ASP A 166 3.41 -1.34 -4.68
CA ASP A 166 2.59 -2.35 -4.04
C ASP A 166 1.98 -3.32 -5.05
N SER A 167 1.51 -2.82 -6.19
CA SER A 167 0.94 -3.63 -7.25
C SER A 167 1.98 -4.56 -7.89
N GLU A 168 3.19 -4.06 -8.11
CA GLU A 168 4.31 -4.82 -8.68
C GLU A 168 4.82 -5.86 -7.67
N TRP A 169 4.96 -5.46 -6.41
CA TRP A 169 5.40 -6.35 -5.34
C TRP A 169 4.41 -7.51 -5.16
N LYS A 170 3.11 -7.21 -5.10
CA LYS A 170 2.06 -8.24 -4.98
C LYS A 170 1.96 -9.16 -6.20
N SER A 171 2.31 -8.68 -7.40
CA SER A 171 2.21 -9.47 -8.63
C SER A 171 3.48 -10.26 -8.95
N GLN A 172 4.62 -9.58 -9.12
CA GLN A 172 5.90 -10.17 -9.56
C GLN A 172 6.87 -10.36 -8.39
N GLY A 173 6.85 -9.46 -7.41
CA GLY A 173 7.76 -9.47 -6.27
C GLY A 173 7.62 -10.70 -5.37
N LEU A 174 6.39 -11.06 -4.97
CA LEU A 174 6.13 -12.22 -4.12
C LEU A 174 6.62 -13.55 -4.72
N GLY A 175 6.56 -13.68 -6.05
CA GLY A 175 7.06 -14.87 -6.76
C GLY A 175 8.58 -14.94 -6.89
N SER A 176 9.30 -13.84 -6.64
CA SER A 176 10.75 -13.74 -6.84
C SER A 176 11.59 -14.44 -5.76
N ARG A 177 10.99 -14.75 -4.60
CA ARG A 177 11.67 -15.29 -3.40
C ARG A 177 12.80 -14.40 -2.84
N MET A 178 12.83 -13.13 -3.25
CA MET A 178 13.76 -12.13 -2.72
C MET A 178 13.07 -11.33 -1.61
N THR A 179 13.83 -10.66 -0.76
CA THR A 179 13.28 -9.61 0.11
C THR A 179 12.87 -8.38 -0.70
N PRO A 180 11.98 -7.51 -0.19
CA PRO A 180 11.61 -6.26 -0.86
C PRO A 180 12.81 -5.39 -1.26
N GLU A 181 13.82 -5.32 -0.39
CA GLU A 181 15.04 -4.53 -0.60
C GLU A 181 15.91 -5.13 -1.70
N GLU A 182 16.14 -6.44 -1.67
CA GLU A 182 16.93 -7.15 -2.69
C GLU A 182 16.25 -7.08 -4.06
N TYR A 183 14.91 -7.18 -4.12
CA TYR A 183 14.15 -7.05 -5.35
C TYR A 183 14.28 -5.64 -5.95
N ARG A 184 14.21 -4.59 -5.12
CA ARG A 184 14.44 -3.20 -5.56
C ARG A 184 15.85 -3.02 -6.13
N GLN A 185 16.87 -3.53 -5.44
CA GLN A 185 18.26 -3.44 -5.89
C GLN A 185 18.49 -4.19 -7.21
N TRP A 186 17.98 -5.42 -7.32
CA TRP A 186 18.05 -6.21 -8.55
C TRP A 186 17.38 -5.49 -9.72
N LYS A 187 16.18 -4.94 -9.52
CA LYS A 187 15.46 -4.19 -10.54
C LYS A 187 16.22 -2.94 -10.96
N HIS A 188 16.76 -2.20 -9.99
CA HIS A 188 17.57 -1.00 -10.26
C HIS A 188 18.81 -1.35 -11.10
N GLN A 189 19.57 -2.38 -10.71
CA GLN A 189 20.75 -2.83 -11.47
C GLN A 189 20.37 -3.29 -12.88
N ARG A 190 19.28 -4.04 -13.04
CA ARG A 190 18.78 -4.50 -14.34
C ARG A 190 18.41 -3.32 -15.25
N LEU A 191 17.71 -2.32 -14.72
CA LEU A 191 17.34 -1.11 -15.45
C LEU A 191 18.58 -0.28 -15.83
N HIS A 192 19.51 -0.11 -14.90
CA HIS A 192 20.76 0.60 -15.14
C HIS A 192 21.59 -0.06 -16.24
N HIS A 193 21.75 -1.39 -16.20
CA HIS A 193 22.40 -2.14 -17.27
C HIS A 193 21.70 -1.95 -18.62
N ARG A 194 20.37 -2.05 -18.66
CA ARG A 194 19.60 -1.87 -19.89
C ARG A 194 19.74 -0.45 -20.45
N LEU A 195 19.72 0.57 -19.61
CA LEU A 195 19.94 1.97 -19.99
C LEU A 195 21.35 2.17 -20.56
N LEU A 196 22.38 1.66 -19.88
CA LEU A 196 23.75 1.73 -20.37
C LEU A 196 23.91 1.03 -21.72
N ASP A 197 23.29 -0.14 -21.90
CA ASP A 197 23.34 -0.86 -23.16
C ASP A 197 22.60 -0.11 -24.27
N GLN A 198 21.45 0.51 -23.97
CA GLN A 198 20.74 1.37 -24.92
C GLN A 198 21.54 2.62 -25.30
N LEU A 199 22.18 3.29 -24.34
CA LEU A 199 23.03 4.44 -24.59
C LEU A 199 24.27 4.07 -25.42
N ARG A 200 24.88 2.91 -25.14
CA ARG A 200 25.98 2.36 -25.95
C ARG A 200 25.54 1.96 -27.36
N GLN A 201 24.33 1.44 -27.52
CA GLN A 201 23.76 1.14 -28.83
C GLN A 201 23.44 2.42 -29.61
N ALA A 202 22.87 3.42 -28.95
CA ALA A 202 22.57 4.72 -29.54
C ALA A 202 23.84 5.49 -29.94
N SER A 203 24.92 5.39 -29.17
CA SER A 203 26.21 6.01 -29.53
C SER A 203 26.98 5.25 -30.62
N ARG A 204 26.72 3.95 -30.80
CA ARG A 204 27.27 3.13 -31.89
C ARG A 204 26.44 3.20 -33.17
N ALA A 205 25.15 3.51 -33.09
CA ALA A 205 24.32 3.82 -34.22
C ALA A 205 24.72 5.20 -34.77
N GLY A 206 25.62 5.22 -35.75
CA GLY A 206 25.91 6.43 -36.53
C GLY A 206 24.62 7.00 -37.16
N PRO A 207 24.63 8.26 -37.64
CA PRO A 207 23.45 9.00 -38.09
C PRO A 207 22.67 8.38 -39.28
N SER A 208 23.10 7.24 -39.80
CA SER A 208 22.53 6.59 -40.98
C SER A 208 21.47 5.52 -40.71
N GLN A 209 21.14 5.19 -39.44
CA GLN A 209 20.10 4.17 -39.13
C GLN A 209 18.91 4.64 -38.26
N GLN A 210 18.82 5.92 -37.89
CA GLN A 210 17.65 6.50 -37.20
C GLN A 210 16.61 7.06 -38.19
N GLY A 211 16.40 6.40 -39.33
CA GLY A 211 15.68 6.96 -40.48
C GLY A 211 14.16 6.83 -40.47
N THR A 212 13.55 6.09 -39.54
CA THR A 212 12.10 5.79 -39.60
C THR A 212 11.27 6.50 -38.55
N THR A 213 11.69 6.55 -37.29
CA THR A 213 10.85 7.10 -36.21
C THR A 213 10.89 8.63 -36.10
N ASN A 214 12.04 9.27 -36.39
CA ASN A 214 12.15 10.73 -36.36
C ASN A 214 11.48 11.40 -37.58
N ARG A 215 11.33 10.68 -38.70
CA ARG A 215 10.59 11.19 -39.87
C ARG A 215 9.10 11.29 -39.59
N GLU A 216 8.51 10.33 -38.88
CA GLU A 216 7.08 10.36 -38.55
C GLU A 216 6.72 11.51 -37.61
N LEU A 217 7.59 11.86 -36.66
CA LEU A 217 7.32 12.93 -35.70
C LEU A 217 7.49 14.33 -36.33
N LEU A 218 8.48 14.50 -37.21
CA LEU A 218 8.63 15.73 -38.02
C LEU A 218 7.48 15.90 -39.01
N GLN A 219 7.06 14.81 -39.66
CA GLN A 219 5.93 14.84 -40.60
C GLN A 219 4.60 15.11 -39.88
N LEU A 220 4.44 14.64 -38.63
CA LEU A 220 3.27 14.95 -37.80
C LEU A 220 3.27 16.42 -37.35
N LEU A 221 4.43 17.00 -37.02
CA LEU A 221 4.55 18.43 -36.69
C LEU A 221 4.27 19.32 -37.91
N GLU A 222 4.68 18.91 -39.10
CA GLU A 222 4.34 19.61 -40.35
C GLU A 222 2.84 19.59 -40.66
N THR A 223 2.13 18.50 -40.33
CA THR A 223 0.66 18.43 -40.52
C THR A 223 -0.14 19.37 -39.63
N PHE A 224 0.41 19.79 -38.48
CA PHE A 224 -0.23 20.79 -37.60
C PHE A 224 0.12 22.24 -37.97
N GLY A 225 1.09 22.46 -38.86
CA GLY A 225 1.56 23.80 -39.27
C GLY A 225 0.94 24.36 -40.55
N ALA A 226 0.06 23.63 -41.22
CA ALA A 226 -0.49 24.04 -42.52
C ALA A 226 -1.68 25.00 -42.36
N GLY A 227 -1.39 26.27 -42.11
CA GLY A 227 -2.40 27.32 -42.16
C GLY A 227 -1.88 28.68 -41.74
N HIS A 228 -1.02 29.29 -42.54
CA HIS A 228 -1.07 30.71 -42.94
C HIS A 228 0.14 31.02 -43.85
N GLU A 229 -0.13 31.39 -45.09
CA GLU A 229 0.85 32.04 -45.96
C GLU A 229 1.11 33.48 -45.50
N GLN A 230 2.34 33.93 -45.77
CA GLN A 230 2.88 35.29 -45.73
C GLN A 230 3.23 35.89 -44.35
N ALA A 231 4.50 35.72 -43.96
CA ALA A 231 5.42 36.86 -43.84
C ALA A 231 6.85 36.39 -43.53
N GLY A 232 7.80 36.86 -44.35
CA GLY A 232 9.11 37.34 -43.90
C GLY A 232 10.06 36.34 -43.23
N ALA A 233 11.04 35.90 -44.02
CA ALA A 233 12.33 35.43 -43.53
C ALA A 233 12.83 36.29 -42.35
N LEU A 234 13.30 35.66 -41.28
CA LEU A 234 14.38 36.13 -40.42
C LEU A 234 14.74 35.04 -39.40
N ALA A 235 15.73 34.23 -39.74
CA ALA A 235 16.50 33.46 -38.78
C ALA A 235 17.30 34.44 -37.90
N LYS A 236 16.95 34.56 -36.63
CA LYS A 236 17.78 35.22 -35.61
C LYS A 236 18.20 34.20 -34.57
N GLY A 237 19.32 33.55 -34.87
CA GLY A 237 20.17 32.94 -33.85
C GLY A 237 20.75 34.04 -32.95
N SER A 238 20.57 33.85 -31.65
CA SER A 238 21.15 34.64 -30.57
C SER A 238 22.68 34.60 -30.65
N ARG A 239 23.30 35.74 -30.98
CA ARG A 239 24.76 35.97 -30.93
C ARG A 239 25.05 37.08 -29.92
N PHE A 240 25.09 36.72 -28.64
CA PHE A 240 25.75 37.53 -27.62
C PHE A 240 27.15 36.93 -27.38
N THR A 241 28.12 37.41 -28.16
CA THR A 241 29.55 37.34 -27.85
C THR A 241 30.12 38.70 -28.20
N HIS A 242 30.08 39.63 -27.25
CA HIS A 242 30.80 40.89 -27.33
C HIS A 242 32.03 40.79 -26.44
N THR A 243 33.06 40.14 -26.95
CA THR A 243 34.43 40.19 -26.45
C THR A 243 35.05 41.47 -27.02
N GLN A 244 35.18 42.51 -26.20
CA GLN A 244 35.91 43.73 -26.56
C GLN A 244 37.40 43.41 -26.61
N HIS A 245 37.96 43.47 -27.82
CA HIS A 245 39.39 43.39 -28.08
C HIS A 245 40.07 44.69 -27.65
N LEU A 246 41.02 44.59 -26.72
CA LEU A 246 42.02 45.61 -26.43
C LEU A 246 42.99 45.70 -27.62
N ALA A 247 42.75 46.67 -28.50
CA ALA A 247 43.67 47.03 -29.57
C ALA A 247 44.67 48.07 -29.03
N TYR A 248 45.86 47.57 -28.73
CA TYR A 248 47.11 48.31 -28.60
C TYR A 248 47.24 49.30 -29.79
N LYS A 249 47.21 50.61 -29.51
CA LYS A 249 47.68 51.61 -30.48
C LYS A 249 49.18 51.81 -30.27
N GLN A 250 49.93 51.28 -31.23
CA GLN A 250 51.29 51.70 -31.54
C GLN A 250 51.26 53.18 -31.92
N ASP A 251 51.95 54.00 -31.14
CA ASP A 251 52.31 55.36 -31.51
C ASP A 251 53.35 55.33 -32.64
N ALA A 252 53.10 56.12 -33.67
CA ALA A 252 54.03 56.42 -34.74
C ALA A 252 54.47 57.89 -34.63
N GLU A 253 55.75 58.09 -34.31
CA GLU A 253 56.76 58.86 -35.07
C GLU A 253 56.33 60.21 -35.68
N ILE A 254 56.89 61.41 -35.37
CA ILE A 254 58.27 61.98 -35.46
C ILE A 254 58.12 63.53 -35.17
N PRO A 255 59.14 64.40 -34.87
CA PRO A 255 60.60 64.26 -34.93
C PRO A 255 61.43 64.67 -33.68
N THR A 256 62.60 64.04 -33.60
CA THR A 256 63.93 64.56 -33.25
C THR A 256 64.09 66.07 -32.97
N GLN A 257 64.61 66.39 -31.79
CA GLN A 257 65.85 67.18 -31.64
C GLN A 257 66.61 66.71 -30.38
N VAL A 258 67.93 66.66 -30.54
CA VAL A 258 68.96 66.05 -29.68
C VAL A 258 69.34 67.03 -28.56
N GLU A 259 69.56 66.54 -27.32
CA GLU A 259 70.75 66.86 -26.50
C GLU A 259 70.78 66.13 -25.13
N THR A 260 71.71 65.17 -25.03
CA THR A 260 72.60 64.78 -23.91
C THR A 260 72.18 64.86 -22.41
N LEU A 261 72.09 63.67 -21.75
CA LEU A 261 72.68 63.18 -20.45
C LEU A 261 72.83 64.13 -19.21
N PRO A 262 72.97 63.69 -17.93
CA PRO A 262 72.96 62.35 -17.31
C PRO A 262 72.17 62.24 -15.96
N ASN A 263 72.13 61.04 -15.36
CA ASN A 263 71.56 60.65 -14.05
C ASN A 263 71.81 61.61 -12.87
N SER A 264 70.77 61.84 -12.04
CA SER A 264 70.88 62.31 -10.65
C SER A 264 69.76 61.71 -9.78
N ARG A 265 70.13 61.00 -8.71
CA ARG A 265 69.23 60.30 -7.77
C ARG A 265 68.43 61.22 -6.84
N THR A 266 68.58 62.54 -6.94
CA THR A 266 67.88 63.50 -6.06
C THR A 266 66.49 63.93 -6.57
N SER A 267 66.21 63.87 -7.88
CA SER A 267 64.88 64.22 -8.42
C SER A 267 63.80 63.16 -8.15
N GLU A 268 64.20 61.90 -7.96
CA GLU A 268 63.28 60.81 -7.60
C GLU A 268 62.78 60.94 -6.14
N GLN A 269 63.57 61.54 -5.25
CA GLN A 269 63.23 61.67 -3.84
C GLN A 269 62.18 62.78 -3.62
N GLU A 270 62.38 63.95 -4.21
CA GLU A 270 61.42 65.08 -4.16
C GLU A 270 60.10 64.75 -4.88
N PHE A 271 60.16 63.97 -5.97
CA PHE A 271 58.96 63.48 -6.65
C PHE A 271 58.15 62.53 -5.77
N ARG A 272 58.82 61.65 -5.01
CA ARG A 272 58.17 60.74 -4.04
C ARG A 272 57.59 61.48 -2.84
N GLU A 273 58.24 62.54 -2.37
CA GLU A 273 57.72 63.39 -1.28
C GLU A 273 56.48 64.17 -1.72
N ASN A 274 56.47 64.73 -2.93
CA ASN A 274 55.29 65.38 -3.50
C ASN A 274 54.13 64.39 -3.73
N GLN A 275 54.42 63.17 -4.22
CA GLN A 275 53.41 62.12 -4.33
C GLN A 275 52.89 61.68 -2.96
N ALA A 276 53.74 61.60 -1.94
CA ALA A 276 53.31 61.25 -0.59
C ALA A 276 52.40 62.33 0.02
N ALA A 277 52.72 63.61 -0.19
CA ALA A 277 51.88 64.72 0.27
C ALA A 277 50.53 64.78 -0.47
N GLU A 278 50.52 64.50 -1.77
CA GLU A 278 49.27 64.41 -2.55
C GLU A 278 48.39 63.23 -2.11
N LEU A 279 48.99 62.07 -1.84
CA LEU A 279 48.30 60.91 -1.27
C LEU A 279 47.74 61.22 0.12
N GLU A 280 48.49 61.90 0.99
CA GLU A 280 48.04 62.30 2.33
C GLU A 280 46.86 63.29 2.25
N ASN A 281 46.89 64.24 1.31
CA ASN A 281 45.77 65.17 1.10
C ASN A 281 44.52 64.45 0.57
N LEU A 282 44.67 63.54 -0.40
CA LEU A 282 43.56 62.73 -0.92
C LEU A 282 43.00 61.75 0.13
N GLU A 283 43.86 61.17 0.97
CA GLU A 283 43.44 60.37 2.13
C GLU A 283 42.65 61.22 3.14
N GLY A 284 43.08 62.47 3.36
CA GLY A 284 42.35 63.47 4.15
C GLY A 284 40.96 63.78 3.57
N GLU A 285 40.87 64.06 2.28
CA GLU A 285 39.60 64.32 1.58
C GLU A 285 38.67 63.10 1.59
N LEU A 286 39.21 61.90 1.37
CA LEU A 286 38.47 60.65 1.47
C LEU A 286 37.92 60.44 2.89
N SER A 287 38.75 60.66 3.92
CA SER A 287 38.31 60.53 5.32
C SER A 287 37.19 61.51 5.67
N HIS A 288 37.24 62.73 5.12
CA HIS A 288 36.19 63.73 5.31
C HIS A 288 34.88 63.33 4.61
N LEU A 289 34.95 62.86 3.37
CA LEU A 289 33.78 62.38 2.64
C LEU A 289 33.15 61.15 3.29
N ILE A 290 33.96 60.24 3.84
CA ILE A 290 33.47 59.08 4.61
C ILE A 290 32.70 59.56 5.84
N ALA A 291 33.24 60.51 6.61
CA ALA A 291 32.54 61.06 7.78
C ALA A 291 31.21 61.77 7.41
N GLN A 292 31.17 62.47 6.28
CA GLN A 292 29.92 63.08 5.80
C GLN A 292 28.88 62.03 5.38
N ILE A 293 29.31 60.94 4.74
CA ILE A 293 28.43 59.82 4.38
C ILE A 293 27.87 59.18 5.65
N GLU A 294 28.71 58.90 6.65
CA GLU A 294 28.28 58.34 7.93
C GLU A 294 27.26 59.23 8.65
N GLU A 295 27.45 60.55 8.62
CA GLU A 295 26.49 61.50 9.21
C GLU A 295 25.15 61.50 8.45
N LEU A 296 25.18 61.51 7.12
CA LEU A 296 23.97 61.43 6.29
C LEU A 296 23.24 60.09 6.48
N GLU A 297 23.97 58.98 6.60
CA GLU A 297 23.40 57.67 6.92
C GLU A 297 22.73 57.68 8.30
N GLY A 298 23.34 58.33 9.29
CA GLY A 298 22.74 58.56 10.61
C GLY A 298 21.44 59.37 10.53
N GLN A 299 21.43 60.45 9.75
CA GLN A 299 20.24 61.28 9.53
C GLN A 299 19.14 60.49 8.79
N MET A 300 19.49 59.72 7.76
CA MET A 300 18.55 58.84 7.06
C MET A 300 17.94 57.79 7.98
N SER A 301 18.75 57.21 8.88
CA SER A 301 18.27 56.24 9.87
C SER A 301 17.27 56.88 10.84
N THR A 302 17.59 58.06 11.39
CA THR A 302 16.66 58.78 12.29
C THR A 302 15.37 59.20 11.61
N LEU A 303 15.43 59.71 10.37
CA LEU A 303 14.24 60.04 9.58
C LEU A 303 13.42 58.79 9.20
N GLY A 304 14.07 57.66 8.95
CA GLY A 304 13.40 56.38 8.73
C GLY A 304 12.60 55.93 9.96
N LEU A 305 13.17 56.08 11.16
CA LEU A 305 12.48 55.78 12.42
C LEU A 305 11.28 56.70 12.65
N THR A 306 11.42 58.02 12.43
CA THR A 306 10.29 58.94 12.61
C THR A 306 9.19 58.72 11.57
N LEU A 307 9.54 58.41 10.33
CA LEU A 307 8.57 58.04 9.30
C LEU A 307 7.77 56.80 9.69
N THR A 308 8.44 55.72 10.11
CA THR A 308 7.75 54.50 10.54
C THR A 308 6.85 54.71 11.76
N GLN A 309 7.24 55.59 12.70
CA GLN A 309 6.40 55.99 13.83
C GLN A 309 5.15 56.72 13.36
N VAL A 310 5.30 57.77 12.54
CA VAL A 310 4.18 58.58 12.04
C VAL A 310 3.24 57.73 11.19
N GLU A 311 3.77 56.83 10.35
CA GLU A 311 2.94 55.87 9.62
C GLU A 311 2.14 54.94 10.55
N GLY A 312 2.71 54.54 11.68
CA GLY A 312 2.02 53.78 12.72
C GLY A 312 0.87 54.56 13.35
N GLU A 313 1.12 55.82 13.72
CA GLU A 313 0.11 56.71 14.31
C GLU A 313 -1.04 56.99 13.31
N VAL A 314 -0.72 57.24 12.04
CA VAL A 314 -1.73 57.43 10.98
C VAL A 314 -2.58 56.18 10.80
N ARG A 315 -1.97 54.99 10.77
CA ARG A 315 -2.71 53.71 10.69
C ARG A 315 -3.65 53.54 11.88
N GLN A 316 -3.19 53.86 13.09
CA GLN A 316 -4.02 53.76 14.30
C GLN A 316 -5.21 54.73 14.26
N GLN A 317 -4.98 55.98 13.86
CA GLN A 317 -6.04 56.98 13.72
C GLN A 317 -7.07 56.58 12.64
N GLN A 318 -6.61 56.05 11.50
CA GLN A 318 -7.50 55.54 10.45
C GLN A 318 -8.40 54.43 10.98
N MET A 319 -7.86 53.47 11.74
CA MET A 319 -8.68 52.43 12.39
C MET A 319 -9.73 53.04 13.32
N GLY A 320 -9.34 53.98 14.18
CA GLY A 320 -10.27 54.66 15.09
C GLY A 320 -11.39 55.42 14.37
N VAL A 321 -11.08 56.10 13.26
CA VAL A 321 -12.09 56.77 12.42
C VAL A 321 -13.07 55.74 11.83
N THR A 322 -12.57 54.62 11.31
CA THR A 322 -13.47 53.59 10.75
C THR A 322 -14.40 52.97 11.80
N GLU A 323 -13.93 52.78 13.04
CA GLU A 323 -14.76 52.32 14.15
C GLU A 323 -15.85 53.34 14.50
N GLN A 324 -15.49 54.63 14.59
CA GLN A 324 -16.45 55.70 14.85
C GLN A 324 -17.48 55.84 13.73
N GLU A 325 -17.07 55.74 12.46
CA GLU A 325 -17.97 55.72 11.32
C GLU A 325 -18.96 54.55 11.38
N GLN A 326 -18.50 53.35 11.76
CA GLN A 326 -19.38 52.20 11.95
C GLN A 326 -20.38 52.44 13.08
N ILE A 327 -19.92 52.97 14.21
CA ILE A 327 -20.80 53.31 15.35
C ILE A 327 -21.85 54.36 14.94
N LEU A 328 -21.43 55.41 14.23
CA LEU A 328 -22.34 56.45 13.74
C LEU A 328 -23.33 55.90 12.71
N ARG A 329 -22.91 55.01 11.81
CA ARG A 329 -23.81 54.32 10.87
C ARG A 329 -24.88 53.51 11.60
N VAL A 330 -24.49 52.74 12.61
CA VAL A 330 -25.44 51.95 13.40
C VAL A 330 -26.39 52.88 14.14
N LYS A 331 -25.89 53.89 14.85
CA LYS A 331 -26.72 54.86 15.58
C LYS A 331 -27.67 55.63 14.66
N GLY A 332 -27.21 56.07 13.49
CA GLY A 332 -28.02 56.75 12.48
C GLY A 332 -29.20 55.88 12.01
N ARG A 333 -28.91 54.62 11.65
CA ARG A 333 -29.96 53.65 11.30
C ARG A 333 -30.93 53.38 12.46
N THR A 334 -30.43 53.30 13.69
CA THR A 334 -31.30 53.13 14.87
C THR A 334 -32.26 54.31 15.02
N VAL A 335 -31.79 55.54 14.81
CA VAL A 335 -32.63 56.75 14.87
C VAL A 335 -33.69 56.74 13.76
N GLU A 336 -33.34 56.32 12.55
CA GLU A 336 -34.29 56.17 11.43
C GLU A 336 -35.41 55.14 11.71
N LEU A 337 -35.13 54.14 12.55
CA LEU A 337 -36.06 53.05 12.88
C LEU A 337 -36.96 53.34 14.09
N LEU A 338 -36.66 54.36 14.90
CA LEU A 338 -37.43 54.77 16.09
C LEU A 338 -38.88 55.21 15.81
N PRO A 339 -39.19 55.94 14.71
CA PRO A 339 -40.56 56.41 14.44
C PRO A 339 -41.59 55.28 14.28
N ASP A 340 -41.16 54.07 13.91
CA ASP A 340 -42.02 52.89 13.73
C ASP A 340 -41.49 51.67 14.51
N ALA A 341 -41.02 51.92 15.75
CA ALA A 341 -40.28 50.95 16.55
C ALA A 341 -41.05 49.65 16.82
N GLU A 342 -42.35 49.72 17.12
CA GLU A 342 -43.17 48.54 17.44
C GLU A 342 -43.35 47.62 16.23
N ASN A 343 -43.68 48.17 15.06
CA ASN A 343 -43.79 47.39 13.82
C ASN A 343 -42.44 46.81 13.37
N ASN A 344 -41.36 47.58 13.52
CA ASN A 344 -40.01 47.11 13.21
C ASN A 344 -39.59 45.97 14.14
N MET A 345 -39.89 46.06 15.44
CA MET A 345 -39.65 45.00 16.41
C MET A 345 -40.44 43.73 16.08
N ALA A 346 -41.72 43.86 15.74
CA ALA A 346 -42.55 42.72 15.34
C ALA A 346 -42.01 42.03 14.07
N LYS A 347 -41.61 42.79 13.06
CA LYS A 347 -40.99 42.24 11.82
C LYS A 347 -39.69 41.50 12.13
N LEU A 348 -38.85 42.05 13.01
CA LEU A 348 -37.60 41.42 13.43
C LEU A 348 -37.84 40.13 14.22
N GLN A 349 -38.83 40.11 15.12
CA GLN A 349 -39.23 38.89 15.84
C GLN A 349 -39.64 37.79 14.87
N VAL A 350 -40.49 38.09 13.89
CA VAL A 350 -40.91 37.12 12.86
C VAL A 350 -39.71 36.63 12.02
N LEU A 351 -38.77 37.52 11.68
CA LEU A 351 -37.54 37.14 10.99
C LEU A 351 -36.66 36.21 11.82
N VAL A 352 -36.49 36.51 13.11
CA VAL A 352 -35.73 35.68 14.04
C VAL A 352 -36.40 34.32 14.21
N GLU A 353 -37.70 34.27 14.48
CA GLU A 353 -38.47 33.03 14.63
C GLU A 353 -38.43 32.18 13.36
N SER A 354 -38.66 32.80 12.19
CA SER A 354 -38.58 32.08 10.91
C SER A 354 -37.17 31.58 10.61
N SER A 355 -36.12 32.29 11.03
CA SER A 355 -34.73 31.83 10.90
C SER A 355 -34.43 30.68 11.86
N ALA A 356 -34.89 30.74 13.10
CA ALA A 356 -34.74 29.69 14.10
C ALA A 356 -35.45 28.40 13.64
N GLN A 357 -36.67 28.53 13.13
CA GLN A 357 -37.42 27.40 12.58
C GLN A 357 -36.70 26.76 11.38
N ARG A 358 -36.07 27.58 10.53
CA ARG A 358 -35.27 27.09 9.39
C ARG A 358 -34.05 26.32 9.84
N VAL A 359 -33.35 26.77 10.89
CA VAL A 359 -32.22 26.06 11.48
C VAL A 359 -32.65 24.70 12.04
N ILE A 360 -33.78 24.63 12.74
CA ILE A 360 -34.33 23.37 13.27
C ILE A 360 -34.65 22.40 12.12
N GLN A 361 -35.28 22.90 11.05
CA GLN A 361 -35.60 22.06 9.87
C GLN A 361 -34.34 21.54 9.18
N LEU A 362 -33.30 22.37 9.04
CA LEU A 362 -32.01 21.96 8.47
C LEU A 362 -31.32 20.91 9.35
N ALA A 363 -31.37 21.07 10.68
CA ALA A 363 -30.83 20.07 11.60
C ALA A 363 -31.56 18.73 11.49
N ALA A 364 -32.89 18.75 11.35
CA ALA A 364 -33.69 17.55 11.13
C ALA A 364 -33.36 16.86 9.78
N GLN A 365 -33.19 17.65 8.72
CA GLN A 365 -32.76 17.13 7.41
C GLN A 365 -31.36 16.53 7.46
N TRP A 366 -30.43 17.20 8.14
CA TRP A 366 -29.07 16.70 8.36
C TRP A 366 -29.09 15.36 9.09
N GLU A 367 -29.84 15.24 10.18
CA GLU A 367 -29.87 14.00 10.96
C GLU A 367 -30.51 12.85 10.17
N LYS A 368 -31.52 13.15 9.34
CA LYS A 368 -32.13 12.17 8.42
C LYS A 368 -31.13 11.54 7.45
N HIS A 369 -30.11 12.28 7.02
CA HIS A 369 -29.05 11.78 6.14
C HIS A 369 -27.84 11.23 6.90
N ARG A 370 -27.48 11.84 8.04
CA ARG A 370 -26.33 11.44 8.84
C ARG A 370 -26.49 10.07 9.47
N VAL A 371 -27.67 9.75 10.01
CA VAL A 371 -27.96 8.46 10.65
C VAL A 371 -27.71 7.28 9.71
N PRO A 372 -28.31 7.20 8.50
CA PRO A 372 -28.06 6.08 7.60
C PRO A 372 -26.60 6.01 7.13
N LEU A 373 -25.93 7.13 6.87
CA LEU A 373 -24.49 7.12 6.51
C LEU A 373 -23.61 6.54 7.62
N ILE A 374 -23.88 6.88 8.88
CA ILE A 374 -23.14 6.33 10.02
C ILE A 374 -23.41 4.83 10.15
N GLN A 375 -24.63 4.39 9.86
CA GLN A 375 -24.98 2.98 9.90
C GLN A 375 -24.29 2.19 8.79
N GLU A 376 -24.31 2.68 7.54
CA GLU A 376 -23.55 2.11 6.43
C GLU A 376 -22.05 2.06 6.73
N PHE A 377 -21.49 3.13 7.32
CA PHE A 377 -20.08 3.13 7.73
C PHE A 377 -19.77 2.04 8.75
N ARG A 378 -20.65 1.83 9.75
CA ARG A 378 -20.48 0.78 10.76
C ARG A 378 -20.56 -0.62 10.13
N GLU A 379 -21.52 -0.82 9.23
CA GLU A 379 -21.69 -2.09 8.51
C GLU A 379 -20.48 -2.42 7.61
N LEU A 380 -20.01 -1.43 6.84
CA LEU A 380 -18.81 -1.58 6.01
C LEU A 380 -17.56 -1.85 6.83
N LYS A 381 -17.42 -1.19 7.99
CA LYS A 381 -16.31 -1.44 8.90
C LYS A 381 -16.35 -2.86 9.46
N ALA A 382 -17.50 -3.33 9.93
CA ALA A 382 -17.65 -4.70 10.42
C ALA A 382 -17.36 -5.74 9.32
N LEU A 383 -17.79 -5.50 8.07
CA LEU A 383 -17.46 -6.35 6.93
C LEU A 383 -15.97 -6.36 6.61
N HIS A 384 -15.29 -5.21 6.72
CA HIS A 384 -13.85 -5.12 6.52
C HIS A 384 -13.10 -5.94 7.58
N ASP A 385 -13.41 -5.72 8.86
CA ASP A 385 -12.78 -6.41 9.98
C ASP A 385 -12.99 -7.95 9.87
N SER A 386 -14.19 -8.40 9.48
CA SER A 386 -14.49 -9.82 9.25
C SER A 386 -13.65 -10.40 8.10
N LYS A 387 -13.50 -9.67 6.98
CA LYS A 387 -12.70 -10.11 5.84
C LYS A 387 -11.21 -10.17 6.19
N GLU A 388 -10.72 -9.22 6.97
CA GLU A 388 -9.34 -9.21 7.46
C GLU A 388 -9.09 -10.42 8.37
N MET A 389 -10.01 -10.70 9.29
CA MET A 389 -9.95 -11.88 10.15
C MET A 389 -9.93 -13.18 9.33
N GLU A 390 -10.84 -13.35 8.36
CA GLU A 390 -10.85 -14.52 7.47
C GLU A 390 -9.55 -14.65 6.67
N SER A 391 -9.03 -13.54 6.13
CA SER A 391 -7.75 -13.53 5.40
C SER A 391 -6.60 -13.99 6.30
N SER A 392 -6.55 -13.49 7.53
CA SER A 392 -5.54 -13.88 8.51
C SER A 392 -5.61 -15.37 8.87
N GLN A 393 -6.82 -15.92 9.01
CA GLN A 393 -7.04 -17.36 9.24
C GLN A 393 -6.55 -18.20 8.06
N ARG A 394 -6.92 -17.83 6.83
CA ARG A 394 -6.45 -18.52 5.62
C ARG A 394 -4.93 -18.47 5.49
N LEU A 395 -4.30 -17.35 5.84
CA LEU A 395 -2.83 -17.26 5.85
C LEU A 395 -2.18 -18.18 6.89
N LEU A 396 -2.78 -18.32 8.07
CA LEU A 396 -2.32 -19.27 9.08
C LEU A 396 -2.47 -20.72 8.60
N GLU A 397 -3.59 -21.07 7.98
CA GLU A 397 -3.80 -22.39 7.38
C GLU A 397 -2.78 -22.70 6.29
N ILE A 398 -2.48 -21.73 5.41
CA ILE A 398 -1.46 -21.87 4.37
C ILE A 398 -0.08 -22.10 5.00
N ARG A 399 0.27 -21.36 6.05
CA ARG A 399 1.54 -21.57 6.78
C ARG A 399 1.62 -22.96 7.39
N GLU A 400 0.55 -23.43 8.00
CA GLU A 400 0.50 -24.76 8.59
C GLU A 400 0.62 -25.85 7.51
N LEU A 401 -0.06 -25.70 6.38
CA LEU A 401 0.06 -26.62 5.24
C LEU A 401 1.48 -26.64 4.68
N HIS A 402 2.13 -25.48 4.54
CA HIS A 402 3.53 -25.42 4.10
C HIS A 402 4.47 -26.13 5.08
N GLU A 403 4.27 -26.00 6.39
CA GLU A 403 5.09 -26.71 7.37
C GLU A 403 4.84 -28.22 7.30
N ARG A 404 3.59 -28.67 7.14
CA ARG A 404 3.27 -30.09 6.93
C ARG A 404 3.92 -30.64 5.65
N ILE A 405 3.89 -29.89 4.56
CA ILE A 405 4.55 -30.27 3.29
C ILE A 405 6.06 -30.40 3.51
N ARG A 406 6.67 -29.44 4.21
CA ARG A 406 8.10 -29.48 4.53
C ARG A 406 8.47 -30.72 5.35
N LEU A 407 7.73 -30.98 6.43
CA LEU A 407 7.95 -32.16 7.28
C LEU A 407 7.79 -33.46 6.48
N ALA A 408 6.77 -33.56 5.63
CA ALA A 408 6.57 -34.72 4.76
C ALA A 408 7.70 -34.90 3.73
N ALA A 409 8.22 -33.80 3.17
CA ALA A 409 9.35 -33.84 2.25
C ALA A 409 10.64 -34.30 2.95
N ASP A 410 10.90 -33.82 4.16
CA ASP A 410 12.06 -34.25 4.96
C ASP A 410 11.95 -35.72 5.37
N GLU A 411 10.75 -36.17 5.77
CA GLU A 411 10.46 -37.58 6.06
C GLU A 411 10.67 -38.47 4.82
N THR A 412 10.23 -38.01 3.65
CA THR A 412 10.42 -38.74 2.38
C THR A 412 11.90 -38.88 2.06
N LYS A 413 12.69 -37.80 2.19
CA LYS A 413 14.15 -37.85 1.99
C LYS A 413 14.82 -38.84 2.96
N ARG A 414 14.47 -38.80 4.24
CA ARG A 414 15.01 -39.76 5.23
C ARG A 414 14.71 -41.19 4.84
N LYS A 415 13.49 -41.49 4.40
CA LYS A 415 13.08 -42.82 3.96
C LYS A 415 13.77 -43.25 2.67
N ASP A 416 13.95 -42.34 1.72
CA ASP A 416 14.69 -42.61 0.48
C ASP A 416 16.17 -42.92 0.76
N ASP A 417 16.79 -42.18 1.67
CA ASP A 417 18.18 -42.42 2.06
C ASP A 417 18.33 -43.74 2.82
N LEU A 418 17.39 -44.07 3.72
CA LEU A 418 17.34 -45.38 4.37
C LEU A 418 17.11 -46.50 3.35
N TYR A 419 16.23 -46.30 2.37
CA TYR A 419 15.97 -47.28 1.31
C TYR A 419 17.23 -47.54 0.47
N LYS A 420 17.97 -46.49 0.09
CA LYS A 420 19.27 -46.64 -0.59
C LYS A 420 20.28 -47.41 0.26
N GLN A 421 20.37 -47.12 1.56
CA GLN A 421 21.24 -47.87 2.47
C GLN A 421 20.87 -49.35 2.52
N LEU A 422 19.58 -49.67 2.71
CA LEU A 422 19.08 -51.04 2.74
C LEU A 422 19.29 -51.77 1.41
N LEU A 423 19.16 -51.08 0.26
CA LEU A 423 19.47 -51.66 -1.03
C LEU A 423 20.94 -52.08 -1.13
N VAL A 424 21.86 -51.22 -0.70
CA VAL A 424 23.31 -51.53 -0.67
C VAL A 424 23.58 -52.73 0.25
N GLU A 425 22.96 -52.77 1.43
CA GLU A 425 23.08 -53.91 2.35
C GLU A 425 22.57 -55.20 1.70
N VAL A 426 21.40 -55.18 1.06
CA VAL A 426 20.82 -56.32 0.35
C VAL A 426 21.72 -56.79 -0.80
N GLU A 427 22.34 -55.87 -1.54
CA GLU A 427 23.29 -56.21 -2.61
C GLU A 427 24.57 -56.83 -2.07
N SER A 428 25.02 -56.41 -0.88
CA SER A 428 26.21 -56.94 -0.21
C SER A 428 25.99 -58.33 0.43
N LEU A 429 24.74 -58.72 0.67
CA LEU A 429 24.42 -60.00 1.29
C LEU A 429 24.67 -61.17 0.32
N PRO A 430 25.14 -62.33 0.83
CA PRO A 430 25.34 -63.52 0.01
C PRO A 430 24.02 -63.99 -0.62
N LYS A 431 23.99 -64.08 -1.96
CA LYS A 431 22.79 -64.48 -2.74
C LYS A 431 22.57 -65.99 -2.78
N ASP A 432 23.46 -66.77 -2.18
CA ASP A 432 23.50 -68.23 -2.30
C ASP A 432 22.42 -68.95 -1.48
N ILE A 433 21.74 -68.24 -0.56
CA ILE A 433 20.69 -68.82 0.28
C ILE A 433 19.38 -68.09 0.02
N SER A 434 18.46 -68.76 -0.67
CA SER A 434 17.16 -68.18 -1.01
C SER A 434 16.33 -67.88 0.24
N ARG A 435 15.59 -66.77 0.24
CA ARG A 435 14.61 -66.42 1.30
C ARG A 435 13.67 -67.58 1.63
N SER A 436 13.31 -68.36 0.61
CA SER A 436 12.45 -69.53 0.78
C SER A 436 13.07 -70.58 1.71
N ALA A 437 14.39 -70.79 1.67
CA ALA A 437 15.08 -71.73 2.55
C ALA A 437 15.07 -71.28 4.01
N TYR A 438 15.28 -69.98 4.29
CA TYR A 438 15.14 -69.44 5.65
C TYR A 438 13.71 -69.52 6.15
N THR A 439 12.74 -69.20 5.28
CA THR A 439 11.32 -69.24 5.65
C THR A 439 10.88 -70.67 5.95
N GLN A 440 11.28 -71.64 5.13
CA GLN A 440 11.05 -73.07 5.36
C GLN A 440 11.69 -73.53 6.66
N ARG A 441 12.98 -73.20 6.90
CA ARG A 441 13.67 -73.56 8.14
C ARG A 441 13.02 -72.95 9.38
N ILE A 442 12.55 -71.70 9.30
CA ILE A 442 11.81 -71.06 10.40
C ILE A 442 10.47 -71.78 10.62
N LEU A 443 9.73 -72.08 9.56
CA LEU A 443 8.46 -72.81 9.67
C LEU A 443 8.65 -74.23 10.22
N GLU A 444 9.75 -74.91 9.86
CA GLU A 444 10.15 -76.19 10.43
C GLU A 444 10.47 -76.07 11.91
N ILE A 445 11.24 -75.05 12.31
CA ILE A 445 11.53 -74.77 13.73
C ILE A 445 10.23 -74.49 14.49
N VAL A 446 9.33 -73.65 13.95
CA VAL A 446 8.03 -73.37 14.57
C VAL A 446 7.20 -74.65 14.69
N GLY A 447 7.15 -75.48 13.64
CA GLY A 447 6.47 -76.78 13.67
C GLY A 447 7.06 -77.72 14.72
N ASN A 448 8.38 -77.75 14.86
CA ASN A 448 9.06 -78.52 15.89
C ASN A 448 8.76 -77.99 17.29
N ILE A 449 8.71 -76.67 17.49
CA ILE A 449 8.31 -76.05 18.77
C ILE A 449 6.86 -76.42 19.12
N CYS A 450 5.95 -76.45 18.14
CA CYS A 450 4.57 -76.89 18.36
C CYS A 450 4.51 -78.36 18.79
N LYS A 451 5.23 -79.25 18.10
CA LYS A 451 5.32 -80.67 18.48
C LYS A 451 5.90 -80.86 19.88
N GLN A 452 6.97 -80.13 20.21
CA GLN A 452 7.56 -80.14 21.55
C GLN A 452 6.56 -79.69 22.61
N LYS A 453 5.74 -78.66 22.36
CA LYS A 453 4.69 -78.24 23.30
C LYS A 453 3.64 -79.33 23.52
N GLU A 454 3.23 -80.04 22.48
CA GLU A 454 2.31 -81.17 22.60
C GLU A 454 2.92 -82.32 23.41
N GLU A 455 4.18 -82.67 23.16
CA GLU A 455 4.92 -83.68 23.92
C GLU A 455 5.10 -83.29 25.38
N ILE A 456 5.48 -82.04 25.68
CA ILE A 456 5.56 -81.52 27.06
C ILE A 456 4.19 -81.64 27.73
N THR A 457 3.10 -81.33 27.03
CA THR A 457 1.75 -81.43 27.59
C THR A 457 1.39 -82.88 27.93
N LYS A 458 1.80 -83.84 27.10
CA LYS A 458 1.65 -85.28 27.40
C LYS A 458 2.48 -85.69 28.62
N ILE A 459 3.76 -85.33 28.65
CA ILE A 459 4.64 -85.61 29.80
C ILE A 459 4.06 -85.02 31.09
N LEU A 460 3.51 -83.81 31.05
CA LEU A 460 2.84 -83.19 32.19
C LEU A 460 1.58 -83.95 32.62
N HIS A 461 0.83 -84.54 31.67
CA HIS A 461 -0.32 -85.39 31.99
C HIS A 461 0.14 -86.67 32.68
N ASP A 462 1.10 -87.37 32.09
CA ASP A 462 1.67 -88.62 32.63
C ASP A 462 2.29 -88.38 34.01
N THR A 463 2.99 -87.26 34.21
CA THR A 463 3.56 -86.88 35.52
C THR A 463 2.47 -86.64 36.55
N LYS A 464 1.34 -86.00 36.18
CA LYS A 464 0.18 -85.83 37.07
C LYS A 464 -0.49 -87.16 37.38
N GLU A 465 -0.53 -88.10 36.44
CA GLU A 465 -1.07 -89.44 36.65
C GLU A 465 -0.19 -90.24 37.61
N LEU A 466 1.13 -90.29 37.37
CA LEU A 466 2.10 -90.87 38.30
C LEU A 466 2.00 -90.25 39.70
N GLN A 467 1.83 -88.92 39.81
CA GLN A 467 1.64 -88.28 41.11
C GLN A 467 0.36 -88.74 41.81
N LYS A 468 -0.73 -88.96 41.07
CA LYS A 468 -1.98 -89.53 41.64
C LYS A 468 -1.78 -90.98 42.07
N GLU A 469 -1.06 -91.79 41.30
CA GLU A 469 -0.74 -93.16 41.66
C GLU A 469 0.14 -93.23 42.91
N ILE A 470 1.18 -92.39 42.99
CA ILE A 470 2.03 -92.23 44.18
C ILE A 470 1.17 -91.84 45.39
N ASN A 471 0.31 -90.83 45.27
CA ASN A 471 -0.56 -90.41 46.37
C ASN A 471 -1.57 -91.50 46.75
N SER A 472 -2.08 -92.27 45.79
CA SER A 472 -2.98 -93.40 46.03
C SER A 472 -2.28 -94.54 46.75
N LEU A 473 -1.07 -94.89 46.32
CA LEU A 473 -0.24 -95.92 46.95
C LEU A 473 0.24 -95.48 48.34
N ALA A 474 0.68 -94.23 48.51
CA ALA A 474 1.00 -93.65 49.80
C ALA A 474 -0.21 -93.68 50.75
N GLY A 475 -1.40 -93.27 50.27
CA GLY A 475 -2.62 -93.37 51.06
C GLY A 475 -3.05 -94.80 51.38
N LYS A 476 -2.80 -95.78 50.50
CA LYS A 476 -3.00 -97.21 50.80
C LYS A 476 -1.99 -97.68 51.85
N LEU A 477 -0.73 -97.28 51.71
CA LEU A 477 0.37 -97.62 52.61
C LEU A 477 0.10 -97.07 54.02
N ASP A 478 -0.29 -95.81 54.16
CA ASP A 478 -0.66 -95.19 55.44
C ASP A 478 -1.84 -95.92 56.11
N ARG A 479 -2.87 -96.30 55.32
CA ARG A 479 -3.99 -97.11 55.86
C ARG A 479 -3.53 -98.50 56.30
N THR A 480 -2.65 -99.15 55.54
CA THR A 480 -2.10 -100.45 55.95
C THR A 480 -1.20 -100.34 57.18
N PHE A 481 -0.40 -99.28 57.29
CA PHE A 481 0.38 -99.00 58.50
C PHE A 481 -0.54 -98.72 59.69
N ALA A 482 -1.60 -97.92 59.54
CA ALA A 482 -2.57 -97.68 60.60
C ALA A 482 -3.28 -98.97 61.06
N VAL A 483 -3.68 -99.85 60.13
CA VAL A 483 -4.26 -101.16 60.49
C VAL A 483 -3.22 -102.04 61.19
N THR A 484 -1.98 -102.01 60.75
CA THR A 484 -0.88 -102.77 61.40
C THR A 484 -0.61 -102.22 62.80
N ASP A 485 -0.55 -100.90 62.97
CA ASP A 485 -0.41 -100.21 64.25
C ASP A 485 -1.58 -100.54 65.19
N GLU A 486 -2.83 -100.54 64.70
CA GLU A 486 -3.98 -100.98 65.51
C GLU A 486 -3.89 -102.44 65.93
N LEU A 487 -3.44 -103.34 65.04
CA LEU A 487 -3.24 -104.75 65.35
C LEU A 487 -2.12 -104.93 66.39
N VAL A 488 -0.99 -104.23 66.23
CA VAL A 488 0.11 -104.22 67.21
C VAL A 488 -0.39 -103.67 68.56
N PHE A 489 -1.15 -102.57 68.56
CA PHE A 489 -1.71 -102.00 69.78
C PHE A 489 -2.69 -102.95 70.47
N LYS A 490 -3.55 -103.66 69.72
CA LYS A 490 -4.43 -104.71 70.26
C LYS A 490 -3.64 -105.87 70.87
N VAL A 491 -2.56 -106.31 70.24
CA VAL A 491 -1.67 -107.35 70.78
C VAL A 491 -0.97 -106.88 72.06
N MET A 492 -0.52 -105.62 72.11
CA MET A 492 0.09 -105.04 73.30
C MET A 492 -0.93 -104.79 74.44
N ALA A 493 -2.17 -104.42 74.13
CA ALA A 493 -3.22 -104.17 75.12
C ALA A 493 -3.88 -105.46 75.65
N GLY A 494 -3.87 -106.55 74.87
CA GLY A 494 -4.54 -107.82 75.17
C GLY A 494 -3.88 -108.68 76.27
N GLY A 495 -2.81 -108.23 76.91
CA GLY A 495 -2.23 -108.90 78.10
C GLY A 495 -1.61 -110.28 77.87
N SER A 496 -1.44 -110.73 76.62
CA SER A 496 -0.74 -111.98 76.26
C SER A 496 0.78 -111.89 76.53
N GLU A 497 1.44 -113.00 76.90
CA GLU A 497 2.90 -113.06 77.13
C GLU A 497 3.71 -112.57 75.91
N GLU A 498 3.20 -112.75 74.69
CA GLU A 498 3.81 -112.26 73.44
C GLU A 498 3.77 -110.73 73.32
N GLY A 499 2.75 -110.07 73.88
CA GLY A 499 2.63 -108.61 73.88
C GLY A 499 3.64 -107.91 74.78
N ARG A 500 4.08 -108.56 75.87
CA ARG A 500 5.16 -108.05 76.75
C ARG A 500 6.53 -108.15 76.10
N ALA A 501 6.77 -109.19 75.28
CA ALA A 501 8.01 -109.35 74.53
C ALA A 501 8.13 -108.31 73.39
N LEU A 502 7.03 -108.04 72.67
CA LEU A 502 6.98 -107.04 71.60
C LEU A 502 7.12 -105.60 72.13
N LYS A 503 6.57 -105.29 73.31
CA LYS A 503 6.74 -103.97 73.94
C LYS A 503 8.21 -103.68 74.28
N GLY A 504 8.96 -104.68 74.72
CA GLY A 504 10.40 -104.57 74.97
C GLY A 504 11.23 -104.33 73.71
N GLN A 505 10.84 -104.92 72.57
CA GLN A 505 11.55 -104.76 71.30
C GLN A 505 11.27 -103.42 70.61
N ILE A 506 10.08 -102.83 70.79
CA ILE A 506 9.73 -101.52 70.21
C ILE A 506 10.39 -100.37 71.01
N GLU A 507 10.56 -100.51 72.34
CA GLU A 507 11.32 -99.54 73.13
C GLU A 507 12.82 -99.54 72.79
N GLU A 508 13.38 -100.66 72.30
CA GLU A 508 14.74 -100.73 71.73
C GLU A 508 14.84 -100.17 70.30
N ALA A 509 13.78 -100.28 69.48
CA ALA A 509 13.79 -99.82 68.09
C ALA A 509 13.63 -98.30 67.91
N ASN A 510 13.18 -97.57 68.93
CA ASN A 510 12.98 -96.11 68.89
C ASN A 510 14.26 -95.28 69.11
N VAL A 511 15.44 -95.93 69.12
CA VAL A 511 16.75 -95.29 69.34
C VAL A 511 17.49 -94.93 68.02
N PHE A 512 16.89 -95.14 66.84
CA PHE A 512 17.48 -94.67 65.57
C PHE A 512 16.73 -93.46 64.97
N PRO A 513 17.32 -92.25 64.99
CA PRO A 513 16.81 -91.13 64.21
C PRO A 513 17.26 -91.31 62.76
N LEU A 514 16.39 -91.83 61.89
CA LEU A 514 16.60 -91.68 60.44
C LEU A 514 15.81 -90.48 59.93
N SER A 515 16.45 -89.34 60.18
CA SER A 515 16.44 -88.16 59.33
C SER A 515 16.61 -88.56 57.85
N LEU A 516 15.54 -88.41 57.07
CA LEU A 516 15.62 -88.20 55.62
C LEU A 516 14.64 -87.08 55.23
N SER A 517 14.86 -85.93 55.85
CA SER A 517 14.61 -84.64 55.21
C SER A 517 15.83 -84.37 54.33
N ALA A 518 15.68 -84.50 53.01
CA ALA A 518 16.38 -83.66 52.03
C ALA A 518 15.95 -84.02 50.60
N GLY A 519 15.41 -83.01 49.91
CA GLY A 519 15.76 -82.76 48.51
C GLY A 519 14.87 -83.41 47.46
N CYS A 520 13.84 -82.67 47.02
CA CYS A 520 13.84 -82.08 45.68
C CYS A 520 12.58 -81.22 45.50
N GLN A 521 12.62 -80.01 46.06
CA GLN A 521 12.04 -78.86 45.36
C GLN A 521 13.02 -78.50 44.24
N ALA A 522 12.62 -78.73 42.99
CA ALA A 522 13.22 -78.10 41.83
C ALA A 522 12.23 -78.16 40.66
N GLY A 523 11.79 -76.99 40.21
CA GLY A 523 11.14 -76.76 38.91
C GLY A 523 9.63 -76.67 38.93
#